data_AF-A0A936UKV5-F1
#
_entry.id   AF-A0A936UKV5-F1
#
_cell.length_a   1.000
_cell.length_b   1.000
_cell.length_c   1.000
_cell.angle_alpha   90.00
_cell.angle_beta   90.00
_cell.angle_gamma   90.00
#
_symmetry.space_group_name_H-M   'P 1'
#
loop_
_entity.id
_entity.type
_entity.pdbx_description
1 polymer ?
#
loop_
_entity_poly.entity_id
_entity_poly.type
_entity_poly.pdbx_seq_one_letter_code
_entity_poly.pdbx_strand_id
1 'polypeptide(L)'
;MSVWAIIGIVAATFMGMEFVAWATHKFVMHGFLWKLHKDHHQRDHQHVLERNDSFFLLFAVPSMLLFLVGSIQGLSAPWLWIGLGILIYGIAYFFVHEVFIHQRIKWLRNSNNTYFVALRRAHKIHHKHLGKEEGECFGMLIVPMKYYREAVRSLNAKNRTGDVREAMPAK
;
A
#
# COMPACT_ATOMS: atom_id res chain seq x y z
N MET A 1 -11.42 11.53 -26.96
CA MET A 1 -11.95 11.65 -25.58
C MET A 1 -11.48 12.99 -25.00
N SER A 2 -12.28 13.67 -24.17
CA SER A 2 -11.85 14.93 -23.55
C SER A 2 -10.81 14.69 -22.45
N VAL A 3 -9.98 15.70 -22.17
CA VAL A 3 -8.98 15.65 -21.09
C VAL A 3 -9.65 15.40 -19.74
N TRP A 4 -10.80 16.02 -19.47
CA TRP A 4 -11.55 15.80 -18.23
C TRP A 4 -12.05 14.37 -18.06
N ALA A 5 -12.50 13.74 -19.15
CA ALA A 5 -12.90 12.33 -19.11
C ALA A 5 -11.69 11.41 -18.85
N ILE A 6 -10.53 11.71 -19.44
CA ILE A 6 -9.30 10.97 -19.17
C ILE A 6 -8.91 11.08 -17.69
N ILE A 7 -8.84 12.29 -17.15
CA ILE A 7 -8.54 12.53 -15.72
C ILE A 7 -9.54 11.79 -14.84
N GLY A 8 -10.84 11.88 -15.16
CA GLY A 8 -11.90 11.20 -14.43
C GLY A 8 -11.72 9.67 -14.42
N ILE A 9 -11.41 9.07 -15.57
CA ILE A 9 -11.19 7.62 -15.68
C ILE A 9 -9.96 7.18 -14.87
N VAL A 10 -8.85 7.90 -15.00
CA VAL A 10 -7.61 7.58 -14.27
C VAL A 10 -7.85 7.69 -12.76
N ALA A 11 -8.46 8.77 -12.30
CA ALA A 11 -8.75 8.99 -10.88
C ALA A 11 -9.74 7.95 -10.33
N ALA A 12 -10.83 7.68 -11.04
CA ALA A 12 -11.81 6.67 -10.66
C ALA A 12 -11.19 5.27 -10.58
N THR A 13 -10.36 4.92 -11.56
CA THR A 13 -9.65 3.63 -11.57
C THR A 13 -8.67 3.54 -10.40
N PHE A 14 -7.87 4.57 -10.16
CA PHE A 14 -6.94 4.62 -9.03
C PHE A 14 -7.66 4.43 -7.68
N MET A 15 -8.78 5.13 -7.45
CA MET A 15 -9.56 4.97 -6.22
C MET A 15 -10.22 3.59 -6.13
N GLY A 16 -10.74 3.08 -7.25
CA GLY A 16 -11.35 1.76 -7.34
C GLY A 16 -10.37 0.64 -7.01
N MET A 17 -9.09 0.82 -7.37
CA MET A 17 -8.04 -0.16 -7.10
C MET A 17 -7.79 -0.40 -5.61
N GLU A 18 -8.10 0.55 -4.72
CA GLU A 18 -8.02 0.28 -3.27
C GLU A 18 -8.97 -0.84 -2.84
N PHE A 19 -10.19 -0.87 -3.40
CA PHE A 19 -11.16 -1.92 -3.12
C PHE A 19 -10.73 -3.26 -3.74
N VAL A 20 -10.18 -3.22 -4.96
CA VAL A 20 -9.64 -4.41 -5.63
C VAL A 20 -8.47 -4.98 -4.84
N ALA A 21 -7.52 -4.15 -4.41
CA ALA A 21 -6.39 -4.53 -3.60
C ALA A 21 -6.83 -5.11 -2.26
N TRP A 22 -7.77 -4.44 -1.56
CA TRP A 22 -8.34 -4.94 -0.31
C TRP A 22 -8.99 -6.32 -0.48
N ALA A 23 -9.82 -6.49 -1.52
CA ALA A 23 -10.52 -7.75 -1.77
C ALA A 23 -9.54 -8.86 -2.15
N THR A 24 -8.55 -8.54 -2.98
CA THR A 24 -7.48 -9.48 -3.36
C THR A 24 -6.68 -9.88 -2.12
N HIS A 25 -6.30 -8.91 -1.30
CA HIS A 25 -5.54 -9.18 -0.09
C HIS A 25 -6.32 -10.06 0.88
N LYS A 26 -7.60 -9.77 1.13
CA LYS A 26 -8.43 -10.54 2.04
C LYS A 26 -8.83 -11.92 1.52
N PHE A 27 -9.31 -12.02 0.28
CA PHE A 27 -9.95 -13.24 -0.23
C PHE A 27 -9.04 -14.11 -1.09
N VAL A 28 -8.00 -13.52 -1.69
CA VAL A 28 -7.07 -14.24 -2.58
C VAL A 28 -5.78 -14.54 -1.82
N MET A 29 -5.10 -13.50 -1.33
CA MET A 29 -3.80 -13.61 -0.66
C MET A 29 -3.94 -14.29 0.71
N HIS A 30 -4.87 -13.82 1.55
CA HIS A 30 -5.32 -14.53 2.76
C HIS A 30 -6.36 -15.61 2.46
N GLY A 31 -6.32 -16.20 1.26
CA GLY A 31 -7.31 -17.14 0.76
C GLY A 31 -6.67 -18.42 0.24
N PHE A 32 -6.85 -18.66 -1.05
CA PHE A 32 -6.28 -19.81 -1.76
C PHE A 32 -4.81 -19.59 -2.18
N LEU A 33 -4.35 -18.34 -2.27
CA LEU A 33 -2.94 -18.00 -2.53
C LEU A 33 -2.13 -17.72 -1.25
N TRP A 34 -2.61 -18.16 -0.08
CA TRP A 34 -1.89 -18.00 1.19
C TRP A 34 -0.48 -18.57 1.15
N LYS A 35 -0.23 -19.66 0.41
CA LYS A 35 1.12 -20.22 0.24
C LYS A 35 2.14 -19.22 -0.34
N LEU A 36 1.67 -18.25 -1.14
CA LEU A 36 2.50 -17.18 -1.71
C LEU A 36 2.59 -15.96 -0.79
N HIS A 37 1.65 -15.78 0.13
CA HIS A 37 1.60 -14.63 1.03
C HIS A 37 2.12 -14.94 2.45
N LYS A 38 2.25 -16.22 2.81
CA LYS A 38 2.65 -16.67 4.14
C LYS A 38 4.06 -16.21 4.51
N ASP A 39 5.00 -16.25 3.57
CA ASP A 39 6.39 -15.80 3.79
C ASP A 39 6.47 -14.31 4.11
N HIS A 40 5.53 -13.54 3.54
CA HIS A 40 5.36 -12.12 3.85
C HIS A 40 4.88 -11.87 5.29
N HIS A 41 3.98 -12.72 5.81
CA HIS A 41 3.54 -12.66 7.20
C HIS A 41 4.59 -13.21 8.18
N GLN A 42 5.28 -14.26 7.78
CA GLN A 42 6.26 -14.97 8.59
C GLN A 42 7.64 -14.71 8.02
N ARG A 43 8.10 -13.46 8.10
CA ARG A 43 9.45 -13.08 7.66
C ARG A 43 10.51 -13.71 8.54
N ASP A 44 10.87 -14.95 8.26
CA ASP A 44 11.95 -15.70 8.89
C ASP A 44 13.21 -15.76 8.00
N HIS A 45 13.19 -15.08 6.83
CA HIS A 45 14.27 -15.15 5.84
C HIS A 45 14.73 -13.76 5.36
N GLN A 46 16.04 -13.58 5.17
CA GLN A 46 16.66 -12.36 4.64
C GLN A 46 16.75 -12.35 3.10
N HIS A 47 15.71 -12.81 2.41
CA HIS A 47 15.74 -12.90 0.95
C HIS A 47 15.34 -11.57 0.27
N VAL A 48 16.08 -11.20 -0.77
CA VAL A 48 15.81 -10.03 -1.61
C VAL A 48 14.49 -10.16 -2.38
N LEU A 49 14.05 -11.40 -2.66
CA LEU A 49 12.77 -11.71 -3.32
C LEU A 49 11.90 -12.58 -2.39
N GLU A 50 10.65 -12.18 -2.19
CA GLU A 50 9.60 -12.97 -1.53
C GLU A 50 8.71 -13.64 -2.59
N ARG A 51 8.12 -14.80 -2.27
CA ARG A 51 7.07 -15.40 -3.12
C ARG A 51 5.89 -14.46 -3.29
N ASN A 52 5.64 -13.64 -2.28
CA ASN A 52 4.67 -12.56 -2.31
C ASN A 52 4.92 -11.54 -3.43
N ASP A 53 6.15 -11.34 -3.88
CA ASP A 53 6.45 -10.44 -5.00
C ASP A 53 5.77 -10.89 -6.31
N SER A 54 5.37 -12.17 -6.40
CA SER A 54 4.57 -12.69 -7.51
C SER A 54 3.21 -11.96 -7.65
N PHE A 55 2.67 -11.37 -6.58
CA PHE A 55 1.43 -10.59 -6.66
C PHE A 55 1.60 -9.30 -7.47
N PHE A 56 2.82 -8.77 -7.65
CA PHE A 56 3.05 -7.67 -8.60
C PHE A 56 2.63 -8.06 -10.02
N LEU A 57 2.86 -9.31 -10.42
CA LEU A 57 2.44 -9.80 -11.73
C LEU A 57 0.90 -9.86 -11.85
N LEU A 58 0.21 -10.23 -10.77
CA LEU A 58 -1.26 -10.30 -10.74
C LEU A 58 -1.89 -8.94 -11.06
N PHE A 59 -1.27 -7.83 -10.61
CA PHE A 59 -1.75 -6.47 -10.88
C PHE A 59 -1.15 -5.87 -12.17
N ALA A 60 0.09 -6.22 -12.52
CA ALA A 60 0.75 -5.69 -13.71
C ALA A 60 0.16 -6.26 -15.01
N VAL A 61 -0.22 -7.54 -15.04
CA VAL A 61 -0.76 -8.18 -16.25
C VAL A 61 -2.04 -7.51 -16.74
N PRO A 62 -3.08 -7.26 -15.91
CA PRO A 62 -4.27 -6.53 -16.34
C PRO A 62 -3.95 -5.13 -16.88
N SER A 63 -3.06 -4.39 -16.21
CA SER A 63 -2.60 -3.08 -16.65
C SER A 63 -1.95 -3.16 -18.05
N MET A 64 -1.01 -4.10 -18.24
CA MET A 64 -0.34 -4.30 -19.53
C MET A 64 -1.30 -4.67 -20.66
N LEU A 65 -2.25 -5.56 -20.40
CA LEU A 65 -3.26 -5.96 -21.39
C LEU A 65 -4.15 -4.78 -21.79
N LEU A 66 -4.52 -3.92 -20.82
CA LEU A 66 -5.29 -2.71 -21.09
C LEU A 66 -4.50 -1.68 -21.90
N PHE A 67 -3.20 -1.56 -21.68
CA PHE A 67 -2.32 -0.76 -22.52
C PHE A 67 -2.24 -1.31 -23.95
N LEU A 68 -2.09 -2.63 -24.12
CA LEU A 68 -2.05 -3.28 -25.44
C LEU A 68 -3.37 -3.10 -26.21
N VAL A 69 -4.50 -3.34 -25.56
CA VAL A 69 -5.83 -3.12 -26.17
C VAL A 69 -6.03 -1.63 -26.48
N GLY A 70 -5.62 -0.75 -25.56
CA GLY A 70 -5.67 0.69 -25.74
C GLY A 70 -4.80 1.20 -26.89
N SER A 71 -3.62 0.60 -27.12
CA SER A 71 -2.74 0.99 -28.23
C SER A 71 -3.32 0.59 -29.58
N ILE A 72 -4.11 -0.49 -29.65
CA ILE A 72 -4.79 -0.94 -30.87
C ILE A 72 -6.05 -0.09 -31.14
N GLN A 73 -6.83 0.23 -30.10
CA GLN A 73 -8.10 0.96 -30.26
C GLN A 73 -7.95 2.49 -30.27
N GLY A 74 -6.76 3.01 -29.94
CA GLY A 74 -6.45 4.43 -29.93
C GLY A 74 -6.91 5.18 -28.68
N LEU A 75 -6.43 6.42 -28.53
CA LEU A 75 -6.57 7.23 -27.30
C LEU A 75 -8.00 7.66 -26.96
N SER A 76 -8.93 7.52 -27.92
CA SER A 76 -10.36 7.79 -27.70
C SER A 76 -11.06 6.67 -26.92
N ALA A 77 -10.48 5.48 -26.83
CA ALA A 77 -10.99 4.38 -26.02
C ALA A 77 -10.51 4.48 -24.55
N PRO A 78 -11.27 3.98 -23.57
CA PRO A 78 -10.94 4.13 -22.15
C PRO A 78 -9.80 3.21 -21.69
N TRP A 79 -9.49 2.15 -22.43
CA TRP A 79 -8.64 1.04 -21.98
C TRP A 79 -7.25 1.50 -21.53
N LEU A 80 -6.59 2.35 -22.32
CA LEU A 80 -5.27 2.88 -21.98
C LEU A 80 -5.29 3.65 -20.66
N TRP A 81 -6.33 4.46 -20.44
CA TRP A 81 -6.47 5.31 -19.26
C TRP A 81 -6.84 4.52 -18.01
N ILE A 82 -7.61 3.43 -18.16
CA ILE A 82 -7.83 2.47 -17.08
C ILE A 82 -6.50 1.78 -16.73
N GLY A 83 -5.76 1.28 -17.72
CA GLY A 83 -4.43 0.71 -17.50
C GLY A 83 -3.49 1.67 -16.77
N LEU A 84 -3.50 2.95 -17.15
CA LEU A 84 -2.73 4.00 -16.48
C LEU A 84 -3.16 4.19 -15.01
N GLY A 85 -4.46 4.19 -14.71
CA GLY A 85 -4.93 4.27 -13.33
C GLY A 85 -4.48 3.10 -12.46
N ILE A 86 -4.50 1.88 -13.01
CA ILE A 86 -3.99 0.67 -12.34
C ILE A 86 -2.48 0.79 -12.11
N LEU A 87 -1.72 1.24 -13.11
CA LEU A 87 -0.27 1.43 -13.00
C LEU A 87 0.08 2.44 -11.90
N ILE A 88 -0.57 3.60 -11.87
CA ILE A 88 -0.32 4.64 -10.87
C ILE A 88 -0.62 4.10 -9.46
N TYR A 89 -1.72 3.34 -9.30
CA TYR A 89 -2.02 2.69 -8.03
C TYR A 89 -0.94 1.67 -7.65
N GLY A 90 -0.51 0.83 -8.59
CA GLY A 90 0.56 -0.16 -8.37
C GLY A 90 1.87 0.49 -7.93
N ILE A 91 2.25 1.61 -8.55
CA ILE A 91 3.42 2.40 -8.15
C ILE A 91 3.25 2.93 -6.72
N ALA A 92 2.10 3.54 -6.41
CA ALA A 92 1.81 4.04 -5.07
C ALA A 92 1.85 2.93 -4.01
N TYR A 93 1.27 1.77 -4.33
CA TYR A 93 1.28 0.58 -3.49
C TYR A 93 2.71 0.11 -3.22
N PHE A 94 3.54 -0.02 -4.26
CA PHE A 94 4.95 -0.42 -4.13
C PHE A 94 5.73 0.53 -3.21
N PHE A 95 5.59 1.84 -3.40
CA PHE A 95 6.25 2.83 -2.54
C PHE A 95 5.78 2.73 -1.08
N VAL A 96 4.47 2.61 -0.84
CA VAL A 96 3.96 2.53 0.53
C VAL A 96 4.37 1.22 1.18
N HIS A 97 4.18 0.09 0.51
CA HIS A 97 4.41 -1.24 1.05
C HIS A 97 5.90 -1.56 1.21
N GLU A 98 6.69 -1.48 0.13
CA GLU A 98 8.08 -1.96 0.15
C GLU A 98 9.08 -0.94 0.67
N VAL A 99 8.92 0.32 0.26
CA VAL A 99 9.84 1.39 0.66
C VAL A 99 9.51 1.88 2.06
N PHE A 100 8.25 2.22 2.32
CA PHE A 100 7.89 2.93 3.54
C PHE A 100 7.54 2.02 4.73
N ILE A 101 6.74 0.97 4.51
CA ILE A 101 6.28 0.05 5.56
C ILE A 101 7.34 -1.01 5.84
N HIS A 102 7.76 -1.77 4.82
CA HIS A 102 8.71 -2.87 4.97
C HIS A 102 10.17 -2.45 4.97
N GLN A 103 10.46 -1.22 4.52
CA GLN A 103 11.81 -0.64 4.54
C GLN A 103 12.87 -1.52 3.88
N ARG A 104 12.48 -2.30 2.85
CA ARG A 104 13.45 -2.96 1.97
C ARG A 104 14.40 -1.93 1.35
N ILE A 105 13.86 -0.75 1.07
CA ILE A 105 14.60 0.45 0.70
C ILE A 105 14.45 1.44 1.86
N LYS A 106 15.56 1.82 2.51
CA LYS A 106 15.56 2.65 3.74
C LYS A 106 15.30 4.14 3.47
N TRP A 107 14.25 4.45 2.70
CA TRP A 107 13.81 5.81 2.41
C TRP A 107 12.56 6.15 3.24
N LEU A 108 12.43 7.39 3.71
CA LEU A 108 11.27 7.87 4.51
C LEU A 108 11.03 7.17 5.87
N ARG A 109 12.02 6.43 6.39
CA ARG A 109 11.93 5.72 7.69
C ARG A 109 11.45 6.62 8.83
N ASN A 110 11.96 7.85 8.90
CA ASN A 110 11.69 8.81 9.99
C ASN A 110 10.57 9.82 9.68
N SER A 111 9.69 9.53 8.71
CA SER A 111 8.56 10.42 8.42
C SER A 111 7.65 10.57 9.66
N ASN A 112 7.43 11.82 10.07
CA ASN A 112 6.51 12.20 11.15
C ASN A 112 5.12 12.60 10.63
N ASN A 113 4.78 12.28 9.37
CA ASN A 113 3.46 12.56 8.82
C ASN A 113 2.42 11.57 9.37
N THR A 114 1.32 12.09 9.92
CA THR A 114 0.20 11.31 10.48
C THR A 114 -0.32 10.23 9.55
N TYR A 115 -0.48 10.51 8.25
CA TYR A 115 -0.97 9.56 7.27
C TYR A 115 -0.05 8.33 7.19
N PHE A 116 1.23 8.57 6.95
CA PHE A 116 2.25 7.53 6.85
C PHE A 116 2.39 6.73 8.16
N VAL A 117 2.36 7.39 9.33
CA VAL A 117 2.38 6.69 10.62
C VAL A 117 1.14 5.81 10.81
N ALA A 118 -0.04 6.27 10.39
CA ALA A 118 -1.27 5.49 10.46
C ALA A 118 -1.20 4.23 9.58
N LEU A 119 -0.76 4.37 8.33
CA LEU A 119 -0.61 3.24 7.40
C LEU A 119 0.34 2.17 7.96
N ARG A 120 1.53 2.60 8.41
CA ARG A 120 2.53 1.69 9.00
C ARG A 120 1.97 0.95 10.21
N ARG A 121 1.18 1.63 11.04
CA ARG A 121 0.59 1.04 12.25
C ARG A 121 -0.52 0.03 11.91
N ALA A 122 -1.42 0.38 11.00
CA ALA A 122 -2.47 -0.52 10.52
C ALA A 122 -1.86 -1.80 9.94
N HIS A 123 -0.86 -1.65 9.07
CA HIS A 123 -0.14 -2.76 8.45
C HIS A 123 0.62 -3.62 9.47
N LYS A 124 1.23 -3.00 10.48
CA LYS A 124 1.87 -3.74 11.59
C LYS A 124 0.86 -4.58 12.38
N ILE A 125 -0.34 -4.07 12.62
CA ILE A 125 -1.40 -4.83 13.30
C ILE A 125 -1.88 -5.98 12.42
N HIS A 126 -2.01 -5.75 11.11
CA HIS A 126 -2.31 -6.81 10.15
C HIS A 126 -1.31 -7.97 10.24
N HIS A 127 -0.01 -7.67 10.26
CA HIS A 127 1.06 -8.67 10.38
C HIS A 127 1.23 -9.29 11.76
N LYS A 128 0.59 -8.76 12.81
CA LYS A 128 0.66 -9.36 14.14
C LYS A 128 0.00 -10.75 14.15
N HIS A 129 -0.98 -10.96 13.28
CA HIS A 129 -1.57 -12.27 13.03
C HIS A 129 -0.74 -12.97 11.95
N LEU A 130 -0.04 -14.05 12.36
CA LEU A 130 0.86 -14.82 11.49
C LEU A 130 0.12 -15.91 10.69
N GLY A 131 -1.15 -16.15 11.02
CA GLY A 131 -2.04 -17.05 10.32
C GLY A 131 -2.84 -16.33 9.23
N LYS A 132 -3.52 -17.14 8.42
CA LYS A 132 -4.48 -16.69 7.40
C LYS A 132 -5.77 -16.14 8.02
N GLU A 133 -6.18 -16.76 9.13
CA GLU A 133 -7.41 -16.42 9.84
C GLU A 133 -7.11 -15.29 10.86
N GLU A 134 -8.08 -14.40 11.08
CA GLU A 134 -8.00 -13.25 12.01
C GLU A 134 -7.15 -12.05 11.53
N GLY A 135 -6.74 -12.03 10.26
CA GLY A 135 -6.17 -10.82 9.66
C GLY A 135 -7.12 -9.61 9.80
N GLU A 136 -6.63 -8.52 10.37
CA GLU A 136 -7.34 -7.24 10.41
C GLU A 136 -6.68 -6.25 9.45
N CYS A 137 -7.45 -5.33 8.86
CA CYS A 137 -6.93 -4.18 8.10
C CYS A 137 -6.13 -4.55 6.84
N PHE A 138 -6.84 -5.07 5.82
CA PHE A 138 -6.26 -5.46 4.52
C PHE A 138 -6.02 -4.30 3.54
N GLY A 139 -6.45 -3.08 3.87
CA GLY A 139 -6.28 -1.90 3.01
C GLY A 139 -4.84 -1.38 3.02
N MET A 140 -4.43 -0.72 1.93
CA MET A 140 -3.06 -0.21 1.77
C MET A 140 -3.00 1.30 1.93
N LEU A 141 -3.78 2.04 1.14
CA LEU A 141 -3.76 3.51 1.14
C LEU A 141 -4.84 4.08 2.07
N ILE A 142 -5.90 3.31 2.33
CA ILE A 142 -6.99 3.72 3.21
C ILE A 142 -7.12 2.72 4.35
N VAL A 143 -6.94 3.23 5.57
CA VAL A 143 -7.00 2.42 6.80
C VAL A 143 -8.09 2.94 7.74
N PRO A 144 -8.59 2.13 8.69
CA PRO A 144 -9.60 2.59 9.64
C PRO A 144 -9.19 3.84 10.44
N MET A 145 -10.14 4.73 10.69
CA MET A 145 -9.89 6.02 11.36
C MET A 145 -9.20 5.90 12.74
N LYS A 146 -9.36 4.76 13.43
CA LYS A 146 -8.68 4.46 14.70
C LYS A 146 -7.16 4.66 14.60
N TYR A 147 -6.54 4.26 13.50
CA TYR A 147 -5.09 4.35 13.32
C TYR A 147 -4.60 5.77 13.10
N TYR A 148 -5.38 6.63 12.45
CA TYR A 148 -5.05 8.06 12.31
C TYR A 148 -5.08 8.75 13.67
N ARG A 149 -6.10 8.47 14.50
CA ARG A 149 -6.17 9.02 15.86
C ARG A 149 -5.00 8.55 16.72
N GLU A 150 -4.65 7.27 16.63
CA GLU A 150 -3.48 6.71 17.31
C GLU A 150 -2.16 7.32 16.83
N ALA A 151 -2.02 7.58 15.52
CA ALA A 151 -0.86 8.24 14.93
C ALA A 151 -0.69 9.66 15.49
N VAL A 152 -1.75 10.48 15.47
CA VAL A 152 -1.73 11.84 16.05
C VAL A 152 -1.30 11.80 17.52
N ARG A 153 -1.90 10.91 18.33
CA ARG A 153 -1.54 10.75 19.75
C ARG A 153 -0.06 10.41 19.93
N SER A 154 0.46 9.49 19.13
CA SER A 154 1.86 9.06 19.22
C SER A 154 2.85 10.17 18.82
N LEU A 155 2.52 10.97 17.81
CA LEU A 155 3.35 12.09 17.36
C LEU A 155 3.35 13.23 18.37
N ASN A 156 2.18 13.56 18.93
CA ASN A 156 2.06 14.58 19.98
C ASN A 156 2.84 14.18 21.25
N ALA A 157 2.77 12.91 21.65
CA ALA A 157 3.55 12.41 22.79
C ALA A 157 5.06 12.50 22.52
N LYS A 158 5.52 12.14 21.31
CA LYS A 158 6.92 12.23 20.90
C LYS A 158 7.44 13.67 20.95
N ASN A 159 6.67 14.64 20.45
CA ASN A 159 7.04 16.06 20.49
C ASN A 159 7.16 16.55 21.94
N ARG A 160 6.18 16.23 22.80
CA ARG A 160 6.26 16.58 24.24
C ARG A 160 7.48 16.00 24.93
N THR A 161 7.85 14.74 24.64
CA THR A 161 9.05 14.13 25.21
C THR A 161 10.35 14.69 24.61
N GLY A 162 10.32 15.18 23.37
CA GLY A 162 11.44 15.90 22.74
C GLY A 162 11.71 17.22 23.46
N ASP A 163 10.66 18.02 23.64
CA ASP A 163 10.73 19.31 24.35
C ASP A 163 11.29 19.15 25.77
N VAL A 164 10.85 18.11 26.51
CA VAL A 164 11.35 17.84 27.86
C VAL A 164 12.83 17.43 27.87
N ARG A 165 13.30 16.69 26.85
CA ARG A 165 14.72 16.28 26.75
C ARG A 165 15.63 17.42 26.36
N GLU A 166 15.17 18.36 25.54
CA GLU A 166 15.92 19.56 25.17
C GLU A 166 15.94 20.61 26.30
N ALA A 167 14.91 20.64 27.15
CA ALA A 167 14.83 21.55 28.29
C ALA A 167 15.64 21.10 29.53
N MET A 168 16.18 19.87 29.54
CA MET A 168 17.08 19.42 30.62
C MET A 168 18.50 19.93 30.35
N PRO A 169 19.15 20.62 31.30
CA PRO A 169 20.54 21.04 31.13
C PRO A 169 21.42 19.80 30.95
N ALA A 170 22.27 19.83 29.92
CA ALA A 170 23.26 18.79 29.69
C ALA A 170 24.13 18.66 30.94
N LYS A 171 24.22 17.44 31.49
CA LYS A 171 25.15 17.12 32.58
C LYS A 171 26.58 17.11 32.09
#